data_AF-A0A842YLC2-F1
#
_entry.id   AF-A0A842YLC2-F1
#
_cell.length_a   1.000
_cell.length_b   1.000
_cell.length_c   1.000
_cell.angle_alpha   90.00
_cell.angle_beta   90.00
_cell.angle_gamma   90.00
#
_symmetry.space_group_name_H-M   'P 1'
#
loop_
_entity.id
_entity.type
_entity.pdbx_description
1 polymer ?
#
loop_
_entity_poly.entity_id
_entity_poly.type
_entity_poly.pdbx_seq_one_letter_code
_entity_poly.pdbx_strand_id
1 'polypeptide(L)' 'PEVELGELVEKDQRIGHIYSPRTFETLEVLKAPQSGYIFSIRETPVAHQGDALISVPEVLEWVDN' A
#
# COMPACT_ATOMS: atom_id res chain seq x y z
N PRO A 1 -7.05 2.01 -2.88
CA PRO A 1 -6.28 1.67 -1.67
C PRO A 1 -7.28 1.30 -0.57
N GLU A 2 -6.94 0.36 0.30
CA GLU A 2 -7.79 -0.01 1.45
C GLU A 2 -7.30 0.64 2.76
N VAL A 3 -6.30 1.53 2.64
CA VAL A 3 -5.61 2.23 3.71
C VAL A 3 -5.46 3.71 3.38
N GLU A 4 -5.20 4.54 4.38
CA GLU A 4 -5.02 5.98 4.29
C GLU A 4 -3.57 6.43 4.56
N LEU A 5 -3.19 7.63 4.08
CA LEU A 5 -1.88 8.21 4.38
C LEU A 5 -1.72 8.41 5.90
N GLY A 6 -0.58 8.00 6.44
CA GLY A 6 -0.28 8.05 7.87
C GLY A 6 -0.83 6.88 8.68
N GLU A 7 -1.63 5.99 8.09
CA GLU A 7 -2.16 4.81 8.77
C GLU A 7 -1.03 3.83 9.14
N LEU A 8 -1.11 3.22 10.33
CA LEU A 8 -0.21 2.14 10.75
C LEU A 8 -0.69 0.80 10.19
N VAL A 9 0.24 0.01 9.69
CA VAL A 9 -0.04 -1.32 9.10
C VAL A 9 0.92 -2.37 9.64
N GLU A 10 0.46 -3.61 9.70
CA GLU A 10 1.27 -4.79 10.04
C GLU A 10 1.81 -5.47 8.78
N LYS A 11 2.96 -6.16 8.90
CA LYS A 11 3.47 -7.02 7.83
C LYS A 11 2.39 -8.00 7.35
N ASP A 12 2.31 -8.18 6.03
CA ASP A 12 1.34 -9.04 5.34
C ASP A 12 -0.13 -8.55 5.42
N GLN A 13 -0.41 -7.43 6.08
CA GLN A 13 -1.73 -6.78 6.06
C GLN A 13 -2.09 -6.40 4.62
N ARG A 14 -3.34 -6.66 4.22
CA ARG A 14 -3.86 -6.22 2.93
C ARG A 14 -3.95 -4.70 2.91
N ILE A 15 -3.36 -4.08 1.89
CA ILE A 15 -3.34 -2.61 1.70
C ILE A 15 -4.03 -2.16 0.40
N GLY A 16 -4.40 -3.12 -0.45
CA GLY A 16 -5.14 -2.85 -1.68
C GLY A 16 -5.13 -4.04 -2.63
N HIS A 17 -5.52 -3.80 -3.87
CA HIS A 17 -5.55 -4.81 -4.92
C HIS A 17 -5.34 -4.17 -6.30
N ILE A 18 -4.88 -4.98 -7.25
CA ILE A 18 -4.82 -4.65 -8.68
C ILE A 18 -5.92 -5.44 -9.36
N TYR A 19 -6.70 -4.78 -10.22
CA TYR A 19 -7.76 -5.41 -10.99
C TYR A 19 -7.62 -5.11 -12.49
N SER A 20 -8.17 -5.99 -13.32
CA SER A 20 -8.26 -5.79 -14.77
C SER A 20 -9.33 -4.72 -15.06
N PRO A 21 -9.00 -3.59 -15.70
CA PRO A 21 -10.02 -2.59 -16.05
C PRO A 21 -10.99 -3.08 -17.12
N ARG A 22 -10.70 -4.21 -17.79
CA ARG A 22 -11.56 -4.83 -18.81
C ARG A 22 -12.56 -5.83 -18.23
N THR A 23 -12.09 -6.70 -17.33
CA THR A 23 -12.88 -7.83 -16.79
C THR A 23 -13.35 -7.59 -15.35
N PHE A 24 -12.80 -6.57 -14.67
CA PHE A 24 -13.00 -6.28 -13.24
C PHE A 24 -12.54 -7.38 -12.29
N GLU A 25 -11.81 -8.37 -12.79
CA GLU A 25 -11.24 -9.43 -11.98
C GLU A 25 -10.01 -8.92 -11.21
N THR A 26 -9.90 -9.27 -9.94
CA THR A 26 -8.70 -9.04 -9.14
C THR A 26 -7.56 -9.88 -9.68
N LEU A 27 -6.50 -9.21 -10.12
CA LEU A 27 -5.27 -9.82 -10.60
C LEU A 27 -4.31 -10.10 -9.45
N GLU A 28 -4.25 -9.20 -8.47
CA GLU A 28 -3.31 -9.29 -7.36
C GLU A 28 -3.84 -8.60 -6.10
N VAL A 29 -3.49 -9.14 -4.93
CA VAL A 29 -3.74 -8.51 -3.63
C VAL A 29 -2.43 -7.94 -3.11
N LEU A 30 -2.41 -6.64 -2.87
CA LEU A 30 -1.25 -5.94 -2.32
C LEU A 30 -1.21 -6.15 -0.81
N LYS A 31 -0.03 -6.54 -0.32
CA LYS A 31 0.24 -6.71 1.11
C LYS A 31 1.37 -5.79 1.54
N ALA A 32 1.29 -5.29 2.77
CA ALA A 32 2.37 -4.53 3.37
C ALA A 32 3.62 -5.42 3.49
N PRO A 33 4.77 -5.00 2.94
CA PRO A 33 5.98 -5.82 2.97
C PRO A 33 6.60 -5.92 4.37
N GLN A 34 6.29 -4.94 5.23
CA GLN A 34 6.76 -4.83 6.61
C GLN A 34 5.75 -4.03 7.44
N SER A 35 5.88 -4.11 8.76
CA SER A 35 5.11 -3.26 9.68
C SER A 35 5.66 -1.83 9.64
N GLY A 36 4.78 -0.84 9.68
CA GLY A 36 5.17 0.55 9.49
C GLY A 36 3.97 1.46 9.34
N TYR A 37 4.15 2.59 8.66
CA TYR A 37 3.05 3.50 8.32
C TYR A 37 2.99 3.77 6.82
N ILE A 38 1.82 4.14 6.32
CA ILE A 38 1.64 4.50 4.91
C ILE A 38 2.22 5.89 4.66
N PHE A 39 3.39 5.97 4.02
CA PHE A 39 4.08 7.23 3.73
C PHE A 39 3.62 7.87 2.41
N SER A 40 3.33 7.04 1.41
CA SER A 40 2.84 7.51 0.12
C SER A 40 1.83 6.54 -0.48
N ILE A 41 0.86 7.09 -1.21
CA ILE A 41 -0.15 6.36 -1.97
C ILE A 41 -0.21 6.98 -3.37
N ARG A 42 -0.16 6.14 -4.40
CA ARG A 42 -0.36 6.59 -5.78
C ARG A 42 -1.82 7.01 -5.99
N GLU A 43 -2.04 8.24 -6.42
CA GLU A 43 -3.38 8.80 -6.63
C GLU A 43 -4.01 8.37 -7.97
N THR A 44 -3.19 8.12 -9.00
CA THR A 44 -3.70 7.69 -10.31
C THR A 44 -4.05 6.19 -10.28
N PRO A 45 -5.25 5.79 -10.75
CA PRO A 45 -5.73 4.40 -10.62
C PRO A 45 -5.13 3.42 -11.63
N VAL A 46 -4.46 3.90 -12.69
CA VAL A 46 -3.89 3.06 -13.76
C VAL A 46 -2.40 2.86 -13.55
N ALA A 47 -1.96 1.65 -13.21
CA ALA A 47 -0.54 1.34 -12.94
C ALA A 47 0.05 0.36 -13.97
N HIS A 48 1.36 0.41 -14.13
CA HIS A 48 2.14 -0.53 -14.94
C HIS A 48 3.04 -1.40 -14.07
N GLN A 49 3.49 -2.52 -14.62
CA GLN A 49 4.43 -3.40 -13.92
C GLN A 49 5.72 -2.65 -13.58
N GLY A 50 6.12 -2.71 -12.31
CA GLY A 50 7.30 -2.01 -11.78
C GLY A 50 7.02 -0.62 -11.22
N ASP A 51 5.81 -0.07 -11.40
CA ASP A 51 5.41 1.18 -10.77
C ASP A 51 5.37 1.03 -9.24
N ALA A 52 5.89 2.02 -8.53
CA ALA A 52 5.68 2.14 -7.09
C ALA A 52 4.22 2.53 -6.80
N LEU A 53 3.55 1.76 -5.94
CA LEU A 53 2.13 1.98 -5.61
C LEU A 53 1.93 2.61 -4.24
N ILE A 54 2.56 2.01 -3.22
CA ILE A 54 2.45 2.42 -1.82
C ILE A 54 3.84 2.26 -1.18
N SER A 55 4.25 3.23 -0.36
CA SER A 55 5.47 3.14 0.46
C SER A 55 5.12 2.91 1.92
N VAL A 56 5.78 1.91 2.53
CA VAL A 56 5.60 1.54 3.94
C VAL A 56 6.97 1.52 4.63
N PRO A 57 7.51 2.66 5.08
CA PRO A 57 8.70 2.69 5.93
C PRO A 57 8.46 2.04 7.30
N GLU A 58 9.46 1.32 7.79
CA GLU A 58 9.50 0.80 9.16
C GLU A 58 9.72 1.95 10.14
N VAL A 59 9.04 1.89 11.29
CA VAL A 59 9.26 2.85 12.37
C VAL A 59 10.33 2.31 13.31
N LEU A 60 11.46 3.01 13.39
CA LEU A 60 12.57 2.64 14.28
C LEU A 60 12.37 3.13 15.71
N GLU A 61 11.89 4.37 15.87
CA GLU A 61 11.69 5.00 17.16
C GLU A 61 10.57 6.05 17.05
N TRP A 62 9.71 6.09 18.06
CA TRP A 62 8.75 7.17 18.25
C TRP A 62 9.35 8.19 19.20
N VAL A 63 9.39 9.46 18.78
CA VAL A 63 9.81 10.56 19.65
C VAL A 63 8.55 11.22 20.21
N ASP A 64 8.27 10.98 21.48
CA ASP A 64 7.21 11.68 22.20
C ASP A 64 7.67 13.11 22.53
N ASN A 65 6.83 14.11 22.25
CA ASN A 65 7.03 15.51 22.64
C ASN A 65 6.34 15.84 23.96
#